data_AF-A0A3D1SG62-F1
#
_entry.id   AF-A0A3D1SG62-F1
#
_cell.length_a   1.000
_cell.length_b   1.000
_cell.length_c   1.000
_cell.angle_alpha   90.00
_cell.angle_beta   90.00
_cell.angle_gamma   90.00
#
_symmetry.space_group_name_H-M   'P 1'
#
loop_
_entity.id
_entity.type
_entity.pdbx_description
1 polymer ?
#
loop_
_entity_poly.entity_id
_entity_poly.type
_entity_poly.pdbx_seq_one_letter_code
_entity_poly.pdbx_strand_id
1 'polypeptide(L)'
;VLTYAKDYLGDNELYDKWSTKKDGAALICQLLFEEATDINFYVGRAVNPAHQNPDLPINFNIKMNLVKELSKCLKLMGKRIKVSYF
;
A
#
# COMPACT_ATOMS: atom_id res chain seq x y z
N VAL A 1 -3.69 -1.97 5.00
CA VAL A 1 -2.25 -1.69 4.77
C VAL A 1 -1.95 -0.21 4.78
N LEU A 2 -2.39 0.60 3.80
CA LEU A 2 -2.08 2.04 3.79
C LEU A 2 -2.51 2.78 5.08
N THR A 3 -3.66 2.42 5.65
CA THR A 3 -4.09 2.92 6.96
C THR A 3 -3.08 2.62 8.05
N TYR A 4 -2.62 1.36 8.17
CA TYR A 4 -1.57 0.98 9.13
C TYR A 4 -0.24 1.69 8.84
N ALA A 5 0.10 1.92 7.57
CA ALA A 5 1.33 2.62 7.22
C ALA A 5 1.30 4.12 7.60
N LYS A 6 0.12 4.76 7.52
CA LYS A 6 -0.06 6.14 7.99
C LYS A 6 -0.03 6.22 9.52
N ASP A 7 -0.69 5.28 10.18
CA ASP A 7 -0.70 5.17 11.64
C ASP A 7 0.70 4.90 12.22
N TYR A 8 1.48 3.98 11.62
CA TYR A 8 2.86 3.68 11.99
C TYR A 8 3.76 4.93 12.02
N LEU A 9 3.55 5.85 11.07
CA LEU A 9 4.30 7.10 10.98
C LEU A 9 3.78 8.20 11.91
N GLY A 10 2.62 8.01 12.51
CA GLY A 10 2.04 8.88 13.51
C GLY A 10 2.19 8.26 14.90
N ASP A 11 1.06 8.12 15.60
CA ASP A 11 1.03 7.64 16.99
C ASP A 11 1.11 6.10 17.12
N ASN A 12 1.06 5.38 16.00
CA ASN A 12 1.16 3.92 15.91
C ASN A 12 0.16 3.16 16.81
N GLU A 13 -1.06 3.69 16.94
CA GLU A 13 -2.11 3.12 17.81
C GLU A 13 -2.58 1.74 17.35
N LEU A 14 -2.39 1.42 16.07
CA LEU A 14 -2.80 0.15 15.46
C LEU A 14 -1.69 -0.89 15.49
N TYR A 15 -0.57 -0.64 16.16
CA TYR A 15 0.56 -1.57 16.30
C TYR A 15 0.11 -3.00 16.58
N ASP A 16 -0.62 -3.21 17.68
CA ASP A 16 -1.07 -4.55 18.09
C ASP A 16 -1.91 -5.24 17.02
N LYS A 17 -2.67 -4.47 16.23
CA LYS A 17 -3.53 -5.03 15.19
C LYS A 17 -2.73 -5.58 14.02
N TRP A 18 -1.74 -4.83 13.53
CA TRP A 18 -0.98 -5.28 12.37
C TRP A 18 0.20 -6.19 12.77
N SER A 19 0.69 -6.12 14.01
CA SER A 19 1.82 -6.92 14.50
C SER A 19 1.42 -8.30 15.02
N THR A 20 0.19 -8.52 15.46
CA THR A 20 -0.23 -9.81 16.06
C THR A 20 -1.24 -10.62 15.25
N LYS A 21 -2.05 -9.95 14.42
CA LYS A 21 -3.07 -10.64 13.62
C LYS A 21 -2.43 -11.47 12.50
N LYS A 22 -3.19 -12.47 12.05
CA LYS A 22 -2.80 -13.39 10.97
C LYS A 22 -3.62 -13.23 9.70
N ASP A 23 -4.36 -12.12 9.57
CA ASP A 23 -5.04 -11.80 8.31
C ASP A 23 -4.04 -11.29 7.26
N GLY A 24 -4.42 -11.32 5.99
CA GLY A 24 -3.53 -10.95 4.90
C GLY A 24 -3.02 -9.50 4.97
N ALA A 25 -3.79 -8.58 5.58
CA ALA A 25 -3.37 -7.19 5.73
C ALA A 25 -2.33 -7.03 6.85
N ALA A 26 -2.44 -7.80 7.93
CA ALA A 26 -1.46 -7.82 9.02
C ALA A 26 -0.15 -8.47 8.57
N LEU A 27 -0.23 -9.65 7.93
CA LEU A 27 0.96 -10.38 7.45
C LEU A 27 1.79 -9.56 6.47
N ILE A 28 1.14 -8.87 5.52
CA ILE A 28 1.89 -8.01 4.59
C ILE A 28 2.46 -6.76 5.28
N CYS A 29 1.85 -6.27 6.36
CA CYS A 29 2.42 -5.15 7.12
C CYS A 29 3.67 -5.58 7.88
N GLN A 30 3.67 -6.76 8.52
CA GLN A 30 4.87 -7.32 9.15
C GLN A 30 6.02 -7.43 8.13
N LEU A 31 5.74 -8.01 6.96
CA LEU A 31 6.75 -8.15 5.91
C LEU A 31 7.26 -6.78 5.42
N LEU A 32 6.37 -5.81 5.18
CA LEU A 32 6.76 -4.51 4.62
C LEU A 32 7.40 -3.56 5.62
N PHE A 33 6.94 -3.56 6.87
CA PHE A 33 7.36 -2.58 7.89
C PHE A 33 8.58 -3.07 8.64
N GLU A 34 8.61 -4.35 9.03
CA GLU A 34 9.67 -4.89 9.88
C GLU A 34 10.76 -5.59 9.06
N GLU A 35 10.39 -6.51 8.18
CA GLU A 35 11.36 -7.42 7.55
C GLU A 35 12.03 -6.83 6.29
N ALA A 36 11.25 -6.17 5.43
CA ALA A 36 11.75 -5.70 4.15
C ALA A 36 12.73 -4.54 4.31
N THR A 37 13.71 -4.45 3.40
CA THR A 37 14.64 -3.31 3.29
C THR A 37 14.55 -2.67 1.91
N ASP A 38 14.55 -3.49 0.86
CA ASP A 38 14.29 -3.13 -0.52
C ASP A 38 12.92 -3.67 -0.98
N ILE A 39 12.08 -2.80 -1.53
CA ILE A 39 10.76 -3.19 -2.04
C ILE A 39 10.61 -2.71 -3.48
N ASN A 40 10.25 -3.64 -4.36
CA ASN A 40 9.99 -3.38 -5.76
C ASN A 40 8.49 -3.55 -6.04
N PHE A 41 7.79 -2.46 -6.30
CA PHE A 41 6.41 -2.50 -6.75
C PHE A 41 6.35 -2.72 -8.26
N TYR A 42 5.62 -3.76 -8.68
CA TYR A 42 5.29 -4.03 -10.07
C TYR A 42 3.81 -3.75 -10.28
N VAL A 43 3.48 -2.63 -10.93
CA VAL A 43 2.12 -2.11 -11.01
C VAL A 43 1.60 -2.24 -12.44
N GLY A 44 0.61 -3.12 -12.63
CA GLY A 44 -0.10 -3.22 -13.90
C GLY A 44 -1.01 -2.01 -14.15
N ARG A 45 -0.98 -1.49 -15.37
CA ARG A 45 -1.81 -0.37 -15.85
C ARG A 45 -3.10 -0.82 -16.54
N ALA A 46 -3.40 -2.12 -16.50
CA ALA A 46 -4.60 -2.67 -17.11
C ALA A 46 -5.86 -1.94 -16.61
N VAL A 47 -6.61 -1.40 -17.57
CA VAL A 47 -7.93 -0.82 -17.34
C VAL A 47 -8.92 -1.95 -17.25
N ASN A 48 -9.57 -2.11 -16.09
CA ASN A 48 -10.64 -3.09 -15.93
C ASN A 48 -11.88 -2.60 -16.72
N PRO A 49 -12.33 -3.31 -17.76
CA PRO A 49 -13.47 -2.89 -18.58
C PRO A 49 -14.77 -2.74 -17.78
N ALA A 50 -14.94 -3.48 -16.68
CA ALA A 50 -16.10 -3.35 -15.79
C ALA A 50 -16.19 -1.98 -15.08
N HIS A 51 -15.11 -1.19 -15.11
CA HIS A 51 -15.04 0.16 -14.54
C HIS A 51 -15.07 1.27 -15.61
N GLN A 52 -15.43 0.93 -16.86
CA GLN A 52 -15.78 1.88 -17.92
C GLN A 52 -17.28 2.27 -17.90
N ASN A 53 -18.04 1.79 -16.91
CA ASN A 53 -19.44 2.17 -16.75
C ASN A 53 -19.54 3.68 -16.50
N PRO A 54 -20.14 4.46 -17.42
CA PRO A 54 -20.28 5.92 -17.28
C PRO A 54 -21.02 6.34 -16.00
N ASP A 55 -21.84 5.44 -15.44
CA ASP A 55 -22.62 5.67 -14.22
C ASP A 55 -21.85 5.41 -12.91
N LEU A 56 -20.59 4.94 -12.99
CA LEU A 56 -19.71 4.78 -11.82
C LEU A 56 -18.68 5.92 -11.79
N PRO A 57 -18.85 6.96 -10.94
CA PRO A 57 -17.89 8.05 -10.77
C PRO A 57 -16.73 7.59 -9.87
N ILE A 58 -16.06 6.49 -10.23
CA ILE A 58 -14.88 6.04 -9.50
C ILE A 58 -13.66 6.54 -10.25
N ASN A 59 -13.05 7.60 -9.70
CA ASN A 59 -11.83 8.21 -10.22
C ASN A 59 -10.77 7.11 -10.40
N PHE A 60 -10.49 6.76 -11.64
CA PHE A 60 -9.67 5.62 -12.07
C PHE A 60 -8.25 5.62 -11.44
N ASN A 61 -7.83 6.76 -10.90
CA ASN A 61 -6.57 6.96 -10.20
C ASN A 61 -6.46 6.33 -8.81
N ILE A 62 -7.49 5.67 -8.25
CA ILE A 62 -7.43 5.12 -6.88
C ILE A 62 -6.26 4.13 -6.71
N LYS A 63 -6.07 3.19 -7.63
CA LYS A 63 -4.97 2.21 -7.55
C LYS A 63 -3.60 2.92 -7.62
N MET A 64 -3.48 3.89 -8.51
CA MET A 64 -2.23 4.63 -8.70
C MET A 64 -1.90 5.50 -7.49
N ASN A 65 -2.91 6.16 -6.93
CA ASN A 65 -2.80 6.96 -5.71
C ASN A 65 -2.46 6.08 -4.50
N LEU A 66 -3.08 4.89 -4.38
CA LEU A 66 -2.78 3.94 -3.31
C LEU A 66 -1.32 3.53 -3.33
N VAL A 67 -0.79 3.12 -4.49
CA VAL A 67 0.63 2.75 -4.61
C VAL A 67 1.54 3.95 -4.31
N LYS A 68 1.19 5.14 -4.81
CA LYS A 68 1.96 6.36 -4.55
C LYS A 68 2.03 6.69 -3.07
N GLU A 69 0.90 6.70 -2.36
CA GLU A 69 0.85 7.00 -0.94
C GLU A 69 1.56 5.93 -0.10
N LEU A 70 1.33 4.65 -0.40
CA LEU A 70 2.00 3.56 0.33
C LEU A 70 3.52 3.61 0.12
N SER A 71 3.97 3.84 -1.11
CA SER A 71 5.39 4.00 -1.43
C SER A 71 6.00 5.16 -0.65
N LYS A 72 5.26 6.27 -0.48
CA LYS A 72 5.71 7.42 0.32
C LYS A 72 5.87 7.02 1.79
N CYS A 73 4.89 6.34 2.38
CA CYS A 73 4.98 5.90 3.77
C CYS A 73 6.20 4.98 3.99
N LEU A 74 6.38 3.97 3.13
CA LEU A 74 7.49 3.02 3.26
C LEU A 74 8.86 3.70 3.10
N LYS A 75 8.98 4.71 2.23
CA LYS A 75 10.21 5.51 2.13
C LYS A 75 10.50 6.28 3.43
N LEU A 76 9.48 6.83 4.09
CA LEU A 76 9.63 7.52 5.37
C LEU A 76 10.02 6.54 6.50
N MET A 77 9.64 5.27 6.38
CA MET A 77 10.10 4.18 7.25
C MET A 77 11.53 3.70 6.92
N GLY A 78 12.27 4.40 6.06
CA GLY A 78 13.65 4.07 5.70
C GLY A 78 13.81 2.96 4.66
N LYS A 79 12.72 2.52 4.00
CA LYS A 79 12.77 1.47 2.98
C LYS A 79 13.21 2.03 1.62
N ARG A 80 13.98 1.24 0.86
CA ARG A 80 14.36 1.56 -0.52
C ARG A 80 13.25 1.08 -1.47
N ILE A 81 12.54 2.02 -2.08
CA ILE A 81 11.39 1.73 -2.94
C ILE A 81 11.71 1.98 -4.42
N LYS A 82 11.49 0.97 -5.26
CA LYS A 82 11.40 1.11 -6.72
C LYS A 82 9.97 0.79 -7.17
N VAL A 83 9.43 1.60 -8.08
CA VAL A 83 8.12 1.36 -8.68
C VAL A 83 8.29 1.21 -10.18
N SER A 84 7.82 0.09 -10.73
CA SER A 84 7.87 -0.24 -12.14
C SER A 84 6.43 -0.43 -12.65
N TYR A 85 6.09 0.28 -13.73
CA TYR A 85 4.76 0.24 -14.34
C TYR A 85 4.79 -0.61 -15.60
N PHE A 86 3.80 -1.50 -15.75
CA PHE A 86 3.66 -2.41 -16.89
C PHE A 86 2.30 -2.19 -17.54
#